data_AF-A0A212KM49-F1
#
_entry.id   AF-A0A212KM49-F1
#
_cell.length_a   1.000
_cell.length_b   1.000
_cell.length_c   1.000
_cell.angle_alpha   90.00
_cell.angle_beta   90.00
_cell.angle_gamma   90.00
#
_symmetry.space_group_name_H-M   'P 1'
#
loop_
_entity.id
_entity.type
_entity.pdbx_description
1 polymer ?
#
loop_
_entity_poly.entity_id
_entity_poly.type
_entity_poly.pdbx_seq_one_letter_code
_entity_poly.pdbx_strand_id
1 'polypeptide(L)'
;MTTKQKLVLLELAAGVAGWGAMIAGAGTLYYSVLAIGFGGSWKDAGIALGVCWVGKWLAKGFQENKMRVTFVARMVAEGMTEADANAAWLRFVEGKAGKRQPSKDSPQRLKEQRERIVNDYASHVEANPTGDEIRDVAELPHPKAAILDALLAELKGEGDRERREAIATCAVMLADYQPGIGRVPLTSLGIDLSKPLGDHVDVAALAKQIATNPNRERYQEFQAKAQEERQEILRKVAVATAGG
;
A
#
# COMPACT_ATOMS: atom_id res chain seq x y z
N MET A 1 -15.46 -29.02 -33.18
CA MET A 1 -16.09 -27.76 -32.71
C MET A 1 -15.50 -26.60 -33.50
N THR A 2 -16.31 -25.83 -34.21
CA THR A 2 -15.84 -24.72 -35.06
C THR A 2 -15.38 -23.53 -34.23
N THR A 3 -14.50 -22.67 -34.77
CA THR A 3 -14.03 -21.46 -34.07
C THR A 3 -15.17 -20.56 -33.62
N LYS A 4 -16.22 -20.43 -34.44
CA LYS A 4 -17.44 -19.69 -34.09
C LYS A 4 -18.13 -20.27 -32.86
N GLN A 5 -18.28 -21.60 -32.79
CA GLN A 5 -18.87 -22.27 -31.62
C GLN A 5 -18.03 -22.05 -30.35
N LYS A 6 -16.70 -22.11 -30.45
CA LYS A 6 -15.79 -21.84 -29.32
C LYS A 6 -15.94 -20.41 -28.79
N LEU A 7 -16.03 -19.43 -29.68
CA LEU A 7 -16.21 -18.02 -29.31
C LEU A 7 -17.54 -17.78 -28.60
N VAL A 8 -18.64 -18.35 -29.12
CA VAL A 8 -19.96 -18.25 -28.50
C VAL A 8 -19.98 -18.87 -27.09
N LEU A 9 -19.36 -20.05 -26.92
CA LEU A 9 -19.27 -20.69 -25.61
C LEU A 9 -18.45 -19.85 -24.61
N LEU A 10 -17.33 -19.30 -25.03
CA LEU A 10 -16.49 -18.45 -24.18
C LEU A 10 -17.19 -17.15 -23.79
N GLU A 11 -17.97 -16.57 -24.69
CA GLU A 11 -18.76 -15.38 -24.42
C GLU A 11 -19.88 -15.65 -23.42
N LEU A 12 -20.58 -16.77 -23.57
CA LEU A 12 -21.60 -17.20 -22.61
C LEU A 12 -20.98 -17.50 -21.23
N ALA A 13 -19.85 -18.21 -21.19
CA ALA A 13 -19.15 -18.51 -19.94
C ALA A 13 -18.63 -17.24 -19.23
N ALA A 14 -18.04 -16.29 -19.98
CA ALA A 14 -17.60 -15.01 -19.44
C ALA A 14 -18.79 -14.18 -18.93
N GLY A 15 -19.92 -14.19 -19.65
CA GLY A 15 -21.16 -13.53 -19.24
C GLY A 15 -21.69 -14.09 -17.93
N VAL A 16 -21.85 -15.41 -17.84
CA VAL A 16 -22.33 -16.08 -16.61
C VAL A 16 -21.39 -15.81 -15.42
N ALA A 17 -20.08 -15.92 -15.62
CA ALA A 17 -19.10 -15.61 -14.58
C ALA A 17 -19.17 -14.14 -14.14
N GLY A 18 -19.33 -13.21 -15.08
CA GLY A 18 -19.48 -11.78 -14.81
C GLY A 18 -20.74 -11.46 -14.01
N TRP A 19 -21.89 -12.01 -14.41
CA TRP A 19 -23.14 -11.86 -13.68
C TRP A 19 -23.08 -12.47 -12.28
N GLY A 20 -22.51 -13.67 -12.15
CA GLY A 20 -22.29 -14.31 -10.85
C GLY A 20 -21.42 -13.46 -9.93
N ALA A 21 -20.36 -12.85 -10.45
CA ALA A 21 -19.50 -11.95 -9.68
C ALA A 21 -20.23 -10.67 -9.24
N MET A 22 -21.09 -10.11 -10.09
CA MET A 22 -21.91 -8.94 -9.73
C MET A 22 -22.91 -9.27 -8.62
N ILE A 23 -23.61 -10.41 -8.72
CA ILE A 23 -24.56 -10.86 -7.69
C ILE A 23 -23.82 -11.14 -6.36
N ALA A 24 -22.68 -11.82 -6.41
CA ALA A 24 -21.87 -12.09 -5.23
C ALA A 24 -21.28 -10.80 -4.61
N GLY A 25 -20.95 -9.80 -5.42
CA GLY A 25 -20.54 -8.47 -4.96
C GLY A 25 -21.68 -7.75 -4.23
N ALA A 26 -22.89 -7.77 -4.76
CA ALA A 26 -24.06 -7.22 -4.08
C ALA A 26 -24.36 -7.98 -2.77
N GLY A 27 -24.26 -9.31 -2.78
CA GLY A 27 -24.40 -10.15 -1.58
C GLY A 27 -23.35 -9.83 -0.53
N THR A 28 -22.10 -9.61 -0.93
CA THR A 28 -21.02 -9.18 -0.04
C THR A 28 -21.40 -7.91 0.73
N LEU A 29 -21.87 -6.88 0.00
CA LEU A 29 -22.25 -5.61 0.61
C LEU A 29 -23.43 -5.81 1.56
N TYR A 30 -24.45 -6.56 1.15
CA TYR A 30 -25.61 -6.88 1.98
C TYR A 30 -25.21 -7.58 3.29
N TYR A 31 -24.42 -8.65 3.22
CA TYR A 31 -23.99 -9.38 4.41
C TYR A 31 -23.03 -8.58 5.30
N SER A 32 -22.22 -7.69 4.71
CA SER A 32 -21.37 -6.77 5.49
C SER A 32 -22.22 -5.78 6.29
N VAL A 33 -23.29 -5.22 5.70
CA VAL A 33 -24.23 -4.34 6.41
C VAL A 33 -24.93 -5.08 7.55
N LEU A 34 -25.38 -6.32 7.32
CA LEU A 34 -25.99 -7.14 8.37
C LEU A 34 -25.01 -7.46 9.51
N ALA A 35 -23.76 -7.78 9.18
CA ALA A 35 -22.73 -8.08 10.18
C ALA A 35 -22.40 -6.87 11.05
N ILE A 36 -22.35 -5.67 10.47
CA ILE A 36 -22.04 -4.42 11.19
C ILE A 36 -23.24 -3.93 12.01
N GLY A 37 -24.43 -3.86 11.39
CA GLY A 37 -25.59 -3.17 11.97
C GLY A 37 -26.55 -4.05 12.76
N PHE A 38 -26.54 -5.37 12.52
CA PHE A 38 -27.62 -6.26 12.96
C PHE A 38 -27.13 -7.59 13.54
N GLY A 39 -25.84 -7.68 13.91
CA GLY A 39 -25.27 -8.89 14.52
C GLY A 39 -25.18 -10.10 13.59
N GLY A 40 -25.14 -9.86 12.27
CA GLY A 40 -24.99 -10.91 11.25
C GLY A 40 -23.62 -11.61 11.27
N SER A 41 -23.53 -12.74 10.57
CA SER A 41 -22.32 -13.55 10.48
C SER A 41 -21.35 -13.03 9.41
N TRP A 42 -20.12 -12.70 9.81
CA TRP A 42 -19.03 -12.35 8.88
C TRP A 42 -18.65 -13.49 7.91
N LYS A 43 -18.98 -14.74 8.26
CA LYS A 43 -18.71 -15.91 7.41
C LYS A 43 -19.41 -15.79 6.06
N ASP A 44 -20.64 -15.30 6.04
CA ASP A 44 -21.45 -15.19 4.82
C ASP A 44 -20.92 -14.08 3.90
N ALA A 45 -20.46 -12.96 4.47
CA ALA A 45 -19.75 -11.91 3.74
C ALA A 45 -18.42 -12.44 3.14
N GLY A 46 -17.66 -13.22 3.91
CA GLY A 46 -16.42 -13.84 3.44
C GLY A 46 -16.63 -14.83 2.28
N ILE A 47 -17.67 -15.66 2.35
CA ILE A 47 -18.04 -16.59 1.26
C ILE A 47 -18.44 -15.81 0.01
N ALA A 48 -19.28 -14.78 0.15
CA ALA A 48 -19.71 -13.95 -0.97
C ALA A 48 -18.52 -13.23 -1.64
N LEU A 49 -17.57 -12.73 -0.84
CA LEU A 49 -16.32 -12.14 -1.34
C LEU A 49 -15.50 -13.15 -2.14
N GLY A 50 -15.34 -14.36 -1.60
CA GLY A 50 -14.63 -15.45 -2.28
C GLY A 50 -15.25 -15.79 -3.65
N VAL A 51 -16.57 -15.94 -3.70
CA VAL A 51 -17.30 -16.20 -4.96
C VAL A 51 -17.15 -15.03 -5.95
N CYS A 52 -17.23 -13.79 -5.46
CA CYS A 52 -17.02 -12.60 -6.29
C CYS A 52 -15.62 -12.59 -6.91
N TRP A 53 -14.59 -12.90 -6.11
CA TRP A 53 -13.21 -12.90 -6.57
C TRP A 53 -12.94 -14.00 -7.59
N VAL A 54 -13.40 -15.23 -7.33
CA VAL A 54 -13.30 -16.35 -8.28
C VAL A 54 -14.06 -16.04 -9.57
N GLY A 55 -15.27 -15.48 -9.48
CA GLY A 55 -16.06 -15.08 -10.64
C GLY A 55 -15.34 -14.04 -11.50
N LYS A 56 -14.74 -13.01 -10.89
CA LYS A 56 -13.92 -12.01 -11.61
C LYS A 56 -12.69 -12.64 -12.27
N TRP A 57 -12.00 -13.54 -11.57
CA TRP A 57 -10.84 -14.24 -12.11
C TRP A 57 -11.20 -15.11 -13.32
N LEU A 58 -12.28 -15.88 -13.25
CA LEU A 58 -12.79 -16.69 -14.35
C LEU A 58 -13.23 -15.82 -15.53
N ALA A 59 -13.98 -14.75 -15.30
CA ALA A 59 -14.41 -13.84 -16.34
C ALA A 59 -13.21 -13.25 -17.10
N LYS A 60 -12.16 -12.84 -16.38
CA LYS A 60 -10.90 -12.38 -16.98
C LYS A 60 -10.22 -13.47 -17.81
N GLY A 61 -10.09 -14.68 -17.26
CA GLY A 61 -9.49 -15.81 -17.97
C GLY A 61 -10.21 -16.16 -19.27
N PHE A 62 -11.55 -16.13 -19.28
CA PHE A 62 -12.33 -16.37 -20.49
C PHE A 62 -12.16 -15.25 -21.53
N GLN A 63 -12.09 -13.99 -21.11
CA GLN A 63 -11.81 -12.87 -22.02
C GLN A 63 -10.42 -12.97 -22.65
N GLU A 64 -9.40 -13.33 -21.86
CA GLU A 64 -8.04 -13.56 -22.38
C GLU A 64 -7.99 -14.72 -23.37
N ASN A 65 -8.71 -15.81 -23.08
CA ASN A 65 -8.82 -16.93 -24.01
C ASN A 65 -9.60 -16.57 -25.28
N LYS A 66 -10.65 -15.75 -25.20
CA LYS A 66 -11.39 -15.22 -26.35
C LYS A 66 -10.44 -14.43 -27.27
N MET A 67 -9.63 -13.53 -26.71
CA MET A 67 -8.63 -12.78 -27.47
C MET A 67 -7.64 -13.69 -28.19
N ARG A 68 -7.13 -14.73 -27.51
CA ARG A 68 -6.24 -15.72 -28.13
C ARG A 68 -6.92 -16.42 -29.31
N VAL A 69 -8.13 -16.94 -29.11
CA VAL A 69 -8.86 -17.68 -30.16
C VAL A 69 -9.15 -16.77 -31.36
N THR A 70 -9.57 -15.52 -31.13
CA THR A 70 -9.81 -14.56 -32.21
C THR A 70 -8.52 -14.19 -32.94
N PHE A 71 -7.42 -14.00 -32.23
CA PHE A 71 -6.11 -13.73 -32.83
C PHE A 71 -5.64 -14.89 -33.71
N VAL A 72 -5.65 -16.11 -33.18
CA VAL A 72 -5.24 -17.31 -33.92
C VAL A 72 -6.13 -17.51 -35.14
N ALA A 73 -7.45 -17.35 -35.00
CA ALA A 73 -8.39 -17.46 -36.12
C ALA A 73 -8.11 -16.44 -37.23
N ARG A 74 -7.72 -15.22 -36.86
CA ARG A 74 -7.34 -14.17 -37.82
C ARG A 74 -6.05 -14.52 -38.56
N MET A 75 -5.01 -14.94 -37.85
CA MET A 75 -3.72 -15.30 -38.45
C MET A 75 -3.84 -16.51 -39.38
N VAL A 76 -4.68 -17.49 -39.01
CA VAL A 76 -4.99 -18.63 -39.88
C VAL A 76 -5.76 -18.19 -41.13
N ALA A 77 -6.70 -17.24 -41.00
CA ALA A 77 -7.39 -16.67 -42.16
C ALA A 77 -6.45 -15.86 -43.08
N GLU A 78 -5.36 -15.31 -42.53
CA GLU A 78 -4.28 -14.63 -43.26
C GLU A 78 -3.24 -15.62 -43.85
N GLY A 79 -3.47 -16.94 -43.71
CA GLY A 79 -2.66 -17.98 -44.35
C GLY A 79 -1.59 -18.63 -43.48
N MET A 80 -1.51 -18.31 -42.18
CA MET A 80 -0.60 -19.00 -41.26
C MET A 80 -1.14 -20.37 -40.84
N THR A 81 -0.23 -21.27 -40.48
CA THR A 81 -0.61 -22.51 -39.80
C THR A 81 -1.09 -22.22 -38.37
N GLU A 82 -1.92 -23.10 -37.80
CA GLU A 82 -2.41 -22.94 -36.42
C GLU A 82 -1.25 -22.97 -35.40
N ALA A 83 -0.19 -23.72 -35.67
CA ALA A 83 1.00 -23.77 -34.81
C ALA A 83 1.75 -22.43 -34.82
N ASP A 84 1.98 -21.85 -36.00
CA ASP A 84 2.69 -20.57 -36.15
C ASP A 84 1.87 -19.41 -35.56
N ALA A 85 0.55 -19.44 -35.75
CA ALA A 85 -0.37 -18.46 -35.16
C ALA A 85 -0.34 -18.49 -33.62
N ASN A 86 -0.26 -19.69 -33.02
CA ASN A 86 -0.12 -19.83 -31.56
C ASN A 86 1.25 -19.35 -31.07
N ALA A 87 2.33 -19.65 -31.78
CA ALA A 87 3.66 -19.12 -31.46
C ALA A 87 3.72 -17.59 -31.58
N ALA A 88 3.06 -17.02 -32.60
CA ALA A 88 2.94 -15.59 -32.78
C ALA A 88 2.14 -14.93 -31.64
N TRP A 89 1.08 -15.59 -31.13
CA TRP A 89 0.36 -15.12 -29.95
C TRP A 89 1.25 -15.08 -28.71
N LEU A 90 2.06 -16.11 -28.46
CA LEU A 90 3.00 -16.12 -27.32
C LEU A 90 4.00 -14.96 -27.43
N ARG A 91 4.61 -14.75 -28.60
CA ARG A 91 5.51 -13.61 -28.83
C ARG A 91 4.80 -12.27 -28.70
N PHE A 92 3.54 -12.16 -29.11
CA PHE A 92 2.74 -10.95 -28.94
C PHE A 92 2.43 -10.66 -27.47
N VAL A 93 2.11 -11.67 -26.69
CA VAL A 93 1.85 -11.56 -25.24
C VAL A 93 3.15 -11.28 -24.48
N GLU A 94 4.24 -11.95 -24.81
CA GLU A 94 5.59 -11.69 -24.28
C GLU A 94 6.07 -10.29 -24.65
N GLY A 95 5.86 -9.86 -25.89
CA GLY A 95 6.16 -8.50 -26.35
C GLY A 95 5.30 -7.44 -25.67
N LYS A 96 4.04 -7.74 -25.35
CA LYS A 96 3.19 -6.90 -24.50
C LYS A 96 3.60 -6.95 -23.03
N ALA A 97 4.13 -8.06 -22.53
CA ALA A 97 4.69 -8.16 -21.19
C ALA A 97 5.99 -7.34 -21.07
N GLY A 98 6.82 -7.33 -22.12
CA GLY A 98 8.01 -6.48 -22.23
C GLY A 98 7.70 -5.00 -22.49
N LYS A 99 6.62 -4.67 -23.20
CA LYS A 99 6.10 -3.29 -23.36
C LYS A 99 5.20 -2.83 -22.21
N ARG A 100 4.89 -3.71 -21.25
CA ARG A 100 4.35 -3.41 -19.92
C ARG A 100 5.46 -3.18 -18.89
N GLN A 101 6.66 -2.83 -19.35
CA GLN A 101 7.56 -2.02 -18.55
C GLN A 101 7.27 -0.57 -18.93
N PRO A 102 6.43 0.16 -18.16
CA PRO A 102 6.38 1.61 -18.30
C PRO A 102 7.80 2.16 -18.29
N SER A 103 8.07 3.21 -19.06
CA SER A 103 9.35 3.91 -18.99
C SER A 103 9.71 4.14 -17.52
N LYS A 104 11.03 4.14 -17.21
CA LYS A 104 11.52 4.30 -15.83
C LYS A 104 10.90 5.52 -15.11
N ASP A 105 10.38 6.47 -15.88
CA ASP A 105 9.76 7.72 -15.45
C ASP A 105 8.28 7.91 -15.86
N SER A 106 7.53 6.84 -16.16
CA SER A 106 6.11 7.02 -16.50
C SER A 106 5.34 7.60 -15.29
N PRO A 107 4.41 8.56 -15.46
CA PRO A 107 3.64 9.13 -14.35
C PRO A 107 2.95 8.09 -13.47
N GLN A 108 2.57 6.96 -14.08
CA GLN A 108 1.93 5.84 -13.40
C GLN A 108 2.91 5.03 -12.54
N ARG A 109 4.15 4.81 -12.99
CA ARG A 109 5.19 4.20 -12.15
C ARG A 109 5.62 5.10 -11.01
N LEU A 110 5.73 6.40 -11.27
CA LEU A 110 6.02 7.37 -10.21
C LEU A 110 4.91 7.39 -9.17
N LYS A 111 3.66 7.19 -9.58
CA LYS A 111 2.53 7.00 -8.66
C LYS A 111 2.66 5.69 -7.88
N GLU A 112 2.82 4.55 -8.55
CA GLU A 112 2.98 3.24 -7.91
C GLU A 112 4.18 3.20 -6.95
N GLN A 113 5.29 3.85 -7.30
CA GLN A 113 6.47 3.97 -6.45
C GLN A 113 6.20 4.81 -5.22
N ARG A 114 5.50 5.95 -5.35
CA ARG A 114 5.11 6.79 -4.21
C ARG A 114 4.14 6.07 -3.30
N GLU A 115 3.11 5.42 -3.86
CA GLU A 115 2.17 4.59 -3.11
C GLU A 115 2.92 3.50 -2.32
N ARG A 116 3.90 2.84 -2.94
CA ARG A 116 4.75 1.85 -2.26
C ARG A 116 5.56 2.46 -1.11
N ILE A 117 6.23 3.60 -1.34
CA ILE A 117 7.02 4.27 -0.30
C ILE A 117 6.14 4.68 0.89
N VAL A 118 4.95 5.24 0.62
CA VAL A 118 3.99 5.65 1.64
C VAL A 118 3.47 4.45 2.42
N ASN A 119 3.12 3.35 1.75
CA ASN A 119 2.64 2.14 2.41
C ASN A 119 3.73 1.48 3.24
N ASP A 120 4.96 1.35 2.72
CA ASP A 120 6.09 0.77 3.46
C ASP A 120 6.38 1.60 4.73
N TYR A 121 6.31 2.93 4.64
CA TYR A 121 6.46 3.81 5.80
C TYR A 121 5.28 3.72 6.78
N ALA A 122 4.04 3.67 6.30
CA ALA A 122 2.87 3.50 7.17
C ALA A 122 2.93 2.18 7.96
N SER A 123 3.27 1.07 7.28
CA SER A 123 3.49 -0.22 7.95
C SER A 123 4.66 -0.18 8.94
N HIS A 124 5.72 0.58 8.64
CA HIS A 124 6.83 0.78 9.57
C HIS A 124 6.37 1.50 10.85
N VAL A 125 5.61 2.59 10.73
CA VAL A 125 5.09 3.34 11.89
C VAL A 125 4.11 2.49 12.70
N GLU A 126 3.24 1.72 12.04
CA GLU A 126 2.30 0.82 12.71
C GLU A 126 3.03 -0.28 13.51
N ALA A 127 4.07 -0.88 12.93
CA ALA A 127 4.89 -1.89 13.60
C ALA A 127 5.81 -1.30 14.69
N ASN A 128 6.10 0.00 14.64
CA ASN A 128 7.04 0.70 15.51
C ASN A 128 6.41 1.99 16.06
N PRO A 129 5.38 1.87 16.95
CA PRO A 129 4.70 3.04 17.49
C PRO A 129 5.72 3.95 18.18
N THR A 130 5.81 5.18 17.68
CA THR A 130 6.78 6.18 18.14
C THR A 130 6.16 6.98 19.27
N GLY A 131 6.85 7.04 20.42
CA GLY A 131 6.45 7.83 21.58
C GLY A 131 7.26 9.12 21.68
N ASP A 132 7.81 9.37 22.86
CA ASP A 132 8.71 10.50 23.13
C ASP A 132 10.18 10.14 22.86
N GLU A 133 10.43 9.59 21.67
CA GLU A 133 11.76 9.09 21.27
C GLU A 133 12.19 9.63 19.91
N ILE A 134 13.50 9.77 19.73
CA ILE A 134 14.14 10.15 18.48
C ILE A 134 14.93 8.96 17.98
N ARG A 135 14.69 8.57 16.72
CA ARG A 135 15.24 7.39 16.08
C ARG A 135 16.25 7.75 15.00
N ASP A 136 17.06 6.79 14.57
CA ASP A 136 17.99 7.03 13.47
C ASP A 136 17.29 6.92 12.12
N VAL A 137 17.67 7.76 11.16
CA VAL A 137 17.19 7.66 9.77
C VAL A 137 17.48 6.32 9.12
N ALA A 138 18.49 5.57 9.58
CA ALA A 138 18.81 4.23 9.12
C ALA A 138 17.72 3.18 9.46
N GLU A 139 16.80 3.49 10.38
CA GLU A 139 15.66 2.61 10.69
C GLU A 139 14.51 2.73 9.67
N LEU A 140 14.51 3.80 8.85
CA LEU A 140 13.44 4.03 7.89
C LEU A 140 13.49 3.02 6.73
N PRO A 141 12.33 2.60 6.20
CA PRO A 141 12.27 1.65 5.08
C PRO A 141 12.76 2.25 3.75
N HIS A 142 12.81 3.58 3.67
CA HIS A 142 13.24 4.35 2.49
C HIS A 142 14.01 5.60 2.93
N PRO A 143 14.77 6.26 2.04
CA PRO A 143 15.41 7.54 2.37
C PRO A 143 14.38 8.58 2.84
N LYS A 144 14.67 9.25 3.96
CA LYS A 144 13.77 10.25 4.58
C LYS A 144 13.18 11.25 3.59
N ALA A 145 14.02 11.82 2.72
CA ALA A 145 13.60 12.76 1.69
C ALA A 145 12.59 12.15 0.70
N ALA A 146 12.81 10.90 0.27
CA ALA A 146 11.92 10.21 -0.65
C ALA A 146 10.55 9.91 -0.01
N ILE A 147 10.52 9.59 1.30
CA ILE A 147 9.27 9.41 2.04
C ILE A 147 8.51 10.73 2.12
N LEU A 148 9.19 11.80 2.52
CA LEU A 148 8.57 13.13 2.62
C LEU A 148 8.00 13.58 1.27
N ASP A 149 8.76 13.45 0.19
CA ASP A 149 8.30 13.80 -1.16
C ASP A 149 7.09 12.97 -1.60
N ALA A 150 7.07 11.67 -1.28
CA ALA A 150 5.94 10.81 -1.57
C ALA A 150 4.68 11.21 -0.78
N LEU A 151 4.80 11.47 0.53
CA LEU A 151 3.69 11.92 1.37
C LEU A 151 3.13 13.28 0.92
N LEU A 152 4.00 14.24 0.59
CA LEU A 152 3.59 15.56 0.09
C LEU A 152 2.89 15.47 -1.27
N ALA A 153 3.29 14.52 -2.13
CA ALA A 153 2.64 14.29 -3.40
C ALA A 153 1.24 13.66 -3.23
N GLU A 154 1.08 12.70 -2.31
CA GLU A 154 -0.22 12.11 -2.00
C GLU A 154 -1.17 13.16 -1.38
N LEU A 155 -0.68 14.02 -0.48
CA LEU A 155 -1.47 15.11 0.13
C LEU A 155 -2.11 16.04 -0.90
N LYS A 156 -1.41 16.35 -2.00
CA LYS A 156 -1.92 17.24 -3.06
C LYS A 156 -3.12 16.66 -3.81
N GLY A 157 -3.22 15.33 -3.88
CA GLY A 157 -4.29 14.64 -4.60
C GLY A 157 -5.39 14.09 -3.69
N GLU A 158 -5.28 14.27 -2.37
CA GLU A 158 -6.18 13.64 -1.41
C GLU A 158 -7.44 14.46 -1.17
N GLY A 159 -8.59 13.89 -1.52
CA GLY A 159 -9.91 14.51 -1.31
C GLY A 159 -10.51 14.21 0.05
N ASP A 160 -10.14 13.10 0.68
CA ASP A 160 -10.68 12.70 1.97
C ASP A 160 -9.97 13.42 3.13
N ARG A 161 -10.74 14.06 4.00
CA ARG A 161 -10.20 14.88 5.09
C ARG A 161 -9.45 14.03 6.12
N GLU A 162 -10.02 12.91 6.53
CA GLU A 162 -9.42 12.05 7.57
C GLU A 162 -8.10 11.46 7.07
N ARG A 163 -8.07 10.95 5.83
CA ARG A 163 -6.86 10.45 5.19
C ARG A 163 -5.82 11.55 5.01
N ARG A 164 -6.23 12.77 4.67
CA ARG A 164 -5.31 13.93 4.57
C ARG A 164 -4.68 14.26 5.92
N GLU A 165 -5.46 14.30 6.99
CA GLU A 165 -4.96 14.54 8.36
C GLU A 165 -4.01 13.42 8.81
N ALA A 166 -4.30 12.17 8.48
CA ALA A 166 -3.42 11.04 8.74
C ALA A 166 -2.08 11.14 8.00
N ILE A 167 -2.09 11.45 6.69
CA ILE A 167 -0.87 11.60 5.90
C ILE A 167 -0.03 12.80 6.41
N ALA A 168 -0.68 13.91 6.76
CA ALA A 168 -0.01 15.06 7.35
C ALA A 168 0.66 14.72 8.68
N THR A 169 -0.01 13.93 9.53
CA THR A 169 0.55 13.44 10.80
C THR A 169 1.78 12.56 10.54
N CYS A 170 1.69 11.61 9.61
CA CYS A 170 2.82 10.75 9.22
C CYS A 170 4.01 11.55 8.70
N ALA A 171 3.77 12.61 7.92
CA ALA A 171 4.82 13.49 7.44
C ALA A 171 5.53 14.21 8.61
N VAL A 172 4.75 14.74 9.55
CA VAL A 172 5.26 15.41 10.76
C VAL A 172 6.10 14.47 11.63
N MET A 173 5.71 13.20 11.76
CA MET A 173 6.46 12.18 12.51
C MET A 173 7.85 11.89 11.92
N LEU A 174 8.10 12.16 10.63
CA LEU A 174 9.45 12.01 10.06
C LEU A 174 10.48 12.90 10.76
N ALA A 175 10.06 14.01 11.37
CA ALA A 175 10.96 14.90 12.10
C ALA A 175 11.69 14.17 13.25
N ASP A 176 11.11 13.10 13.79
CA ASP A 176 11.68 12.33 14.90
C ASP A 176 12.79 11.36 14.45
N TYR A 177 13.04 11.25 13.15
CA TYR A 177 14.14 10.44 12.58
C TYR A 177 15.33 11.33 12.24
N GLN A 178 16.41 11.27 13.03
CA GLN A 178 17.59 12.11 12.88
C GLN A 178 18.84 11.28 12.55
N PRO A 179 19.77 11.80 11.72
CA PRO A 179 20.99 11.07 11.41
C PRO A 179 21.97 11.06 12.59
N GLY A 180 22.65 9.93 12.80
CA GLY A 180 23.71 9.83 13.81
C GLY A 180 23.20 9.60 15.23
N ILE A 181 21.98 9.08 15.38
CA ILE A 181 21.40 8.61 16.63
C ILE A 181 21.98 7.23 16.98
N GLY A 182 22.07 6.34 15.98
CA GLY A 182 22.49 4.95 16.14
C GLY A 182 21.31 3.99 16.37
N ARG A 183 21.60 2.74 16.76
CA ARG A 183 20.58 1.66 16.87
C ARG A 183 19.67 1.74 18.09
N VAL A 184 19.98 2.64 19.03
CA VAL A 184 19.21 2.80 20.27
C VAL A 184 18.55 4.16 20.22
N PRO A 185 17.20 4.23 20.23
CA PRO A 185 16.48 5.49 20.25
C PRO A 185 16.88 6.35 21.44
N LEU A 186 16.90 7.67 21.25
CA LEU A 186 17.06 8.62 22.34
C LEU A 186 15.70 8.93 22.94
N THR A 187 15.53 8.69 24.24
CA THR A 187 14.30 9.04 24.96
C THR A 187 14.57 10.12 26.00
N SER A 188 13.58 10.96 26.28
CA SER A 188 13.70 12.04 27.28
C SER A 188 14.07 11.53 28.67
N LEU A 189 13.56 10.35 29.02
CA LEU A 189 13.75 9.70 30.31
C LEU A 189 14.96 8.75 30.36
N GLY A 190 15.60 8.45 29.23
CA GLY A 190 16.70 7.47 29.16
C GLY A 190 16.26 6.03 29.40
N ILE A 191 14.95 5.79 29.37
CA ILE A 191 14.30 4.50 29.46
C ILE A 191 13.35 4.33 28.27
N ASP A 192 13.23 3.08 27.83
CA ASP A 192 12.34 2.68 26.76
C ASP A 192 10.96 2.37 27.36
N LEU A 193 10.04 3.32 27.26
CA LEU A 193 8.67 3.18 27.76
C LEU A 193 7.76 2.35 26.84
N SER A 194 8.25 1.90 25.67
CA SER A 194 7.47 1.01 24.80
C SER A 194 7.40 -0.42 25.36
N LYS A 195 8.28 -0.77 26.30
CA LYS A 195 8.30 -2.06 26.98
C LYS A 195 7.47 -2.03 28.26
N PRO A 196 6.68 -3.09 28.54
CA PRO A 196 5.94 -3.18 29.78
C PRO A 196 6.91 -3.12 30.97
N LEU A 197 6.68 -2.15 31.85
CA LEU A 197 7.27 -2.07 33.17
C LEU A 197 6.78 -3.31 33.94
N GLY A 198 7.66 -4.29 34.20
CA GLY A 198 7.28 -5.56 34.83
C GLY A 198 6.60 -5.39 36.18
N ASP A 199 5.93 -6.44 36.67
CA ASP A 199 5.04 -6.40 37.85
C ASP A 199 5.70 -5.94 39.18
N HIS A 200 7.04 -5.84 39.22
CA HIS A 200 7.83 -5.40 40.37
C HIS A 200 8.86 -4.34 39.99
N VAL A 201 8.40 -3.20 39.49
CA VAL A 201 9.29 -2.06 39.22
C VAL A 201 9.73 -1.42 40.54
N ASP A 202 11.03 -1.49 40.81
CA ASP A 202 11.67 -0.68 41.85
C ASP A 202 11.63 0.80 41.43
N VAL A 203 10.65 1.51 41.98
CA VAL A 203 10.41 2.94 41.69
C VAL A 203 11.63 3.80 42.04
N ALA A 204 12.38 3.45 43.09
CA ALA A 204 13.56 4.21 43.49
C ALA A 204 14.72 4.01 42.50
N ALA A 205 14.91 2.78 42.00
CA ALA A 205 15.88 2.49 40.96
C ALA A 205 15.52 3.18 39.63
N LEU A 206 14.24 3.18 39.25
CA LEU A 206 13.77 3.85 38.03
C LEU A 206 13.96 5.37 38.12
N ALA A 207 13.60 5.98 39.26
CA ALA A 207 13.79 7.41 39.49
C ALA A 207 15.28 7.80 39.43
N LYS A 208 16.17 6.95 39.97
CA LYS A 208 17.62 7.16 39.87
C LYS A 208 18.10 7.10 38.42
N GLN A 209 17.63 6.12 37.65
CA GLN A 209 18.00 5.98 36.23
C GLN A 209 17.58 7.20 35.41
N ILE A 210 16.35 7.70 35.61
CA ILE A 210 15.85 8.92 34.96
C ILE A 210 16.69 10.13 35.35
N ALA A 211 17.00 10.28 36.65
CA ALA A 211 17.79 11.41 37.16
C ALA A 211 19.23 11.42 36.58
N THR A 212 19.81 10.25 36.32
CA THR A 212 21.18 10.11 35.81
C THR A 212 21.28 10.00 34.29
N ASN A 213 20.17 10.11 33.54
CA ASN A 213 20.11 9.84 32.09
C ASN A 213 21.34 10.44 31.36
N PRO A 214 22.31 9.61 30.95
CA PRO A 214 23.56 10.08 30.36
C PRO A 214 23.34 10.67 28.96
N ASN A 215 22.20 10.39 28.34
CA ASN A 215 21.85 10.84 27.00
C ASN A 215 20.99 12.11 27.02
N ARG A 216 20.74 12.73 28.19
CA ARG A 216 19.82 13.87 28.30
C ARG A 216 20.22 15.06 27.44
N GLU A 217 21.50 15.46 27.48
CA GLU A 217 22.01 16.58 26.67
C GLU A 217 21.91 16.26 25.17
N ARG A 218 22.31 15.04 24.78
CA ARG A 218 22.22 14.57 23.39
C ARG A 218 20.78 14.53 22.90
N TYR A 219 19.85 14.04 23.72
CA TYR A 219 18.42 14.05 23.41
C TYR A 219 17.91 15.48 23.20
N GLN A 220 18.25 16.42 24.08
CA GLN A 220 17.85 17.82 23.94
C GLN A 220 18.37 18.46 22.64
N GLU A 221 19.62 18.18 22.27
CA GLU A 221 20.20 18.66 21.01
C GLU A 221 19.42 18.14 19.79
N PHE A 222 19.17 16.83 19.74
CA PHE A 222 18.42 16.24 18.63
C PHE A 222 16.94 16.61 18.67
N GLN A 223 16.36 16.83 19.84
CA GLN A 223 14.98 17.29 19.99
C GLN A 223 14.81 18.71 19.44
N ALA A 224 15.78 19.59 19.66
CA ALA A 224 15.78 20.92 19.05
C ALA A 224 15.81 20.83 17.51
N LYS A 225 16.69 19.99 16.96
CA LYS A 225 16.77 19.75 15.50
C LYS A 225 15.48 19.16 14.94
N ALA A 226 14.93 18.15 15.62
CA ALA A 226 13.65 17.54 15.24
C ALA A 226 12.52 18.57 15.29
N GLN A 227 12.49 19.45 16.28
CA GLN A 227 11.47 20.50 16.40
C GLN A 227 11.58 21.54 15.27
N GLU A 228 12.79 21.95 14.90
CA GLU A 228 13.02 22.84 13.75
C GLU A 228 12.54 22.19 12.44
N GLU A 229 12.93 20.95 12.19
CA GLU A 229 12.51 20.20 11.00
C GLU A 229 11.00 19.97 10.97
N ARG A 230 10.38 19.72 12.14
CA ARG A 230 8.93 19.59 12.28
C ARG A 230 8.21 20.84 11.78
N GLN A 231 8.72 22.03 12.14
CA GLN A 231 8.16 23.29 11.65
C GLN A 231 8.34 23.45 10.13
N GLU A 232 9.48 23.02 9.59
CA GLU A 232 9.71 23.01 8.14
C GLU A 232 8.72 22.09 7.41
N ILE A 233 8.53 20.86 7.91
CA ILE A 233 7.59 19.90 7.34
C ILE A 233 6.15 20.43 7.41
N LEU A 234 5.73 21.02 8.53
CA LEU A 234 4.41 21.63 8.66
C LEU A 234 4.16 22.71 7.61
N ARG A 235 5.17 23.55 7.30
CA ARG A 235 5.06 24.54 6.22
C ARG A 235 4.89 23.86 4.86
N LYS A 236 5.66 22.81 4.57
CA LYS A 236 5.54 22.05 3.31
C LYS A 236 4.18 21.38 3.17
N VAL A 237 3.66 20.81 4.25
CA VAL A 237 2.31 20.21 4.31
C VAL A 237 1.25 21.28 4.03
N ALA A 238 1.32 22.44 4.69
CA ALA A 238 0.38 23.54 4.45
C ALA A 238 0.34 23.96 2.97
N VAL A 239 1.52 24.13 2.34
CA VAL A 239 1.63 24.44 0.91
C VAL A 239 1.03 23.33 0.04
N ALA A 240 1.29 22.05 0.36
CA ALA A 240 0.74 20.93 -0.38
C ALA A 240 -0.80 20.86 -0.29
N THR A 241 -1.37 21.18 0.87
CA THR A 241 -2.83 21.19 1.08
C THR A 241 -3.56 22.39 0.48
N ALA A 242 -2.87 23.51 0.25
CA ALA A 242 -3.47 24.73 -0.29
C ALA A 242 -3.50 24.76 -1.84
N GLY A 243 -2.70 23.90 -2.50
CA GLY A 243 -2.58 23.86 -3.96
C GLY A 243 -3.32 22.70 -4.64
N GLY A 244 -4.17 21.96 -3.92
CA GLY A 244 -4.98 20.85 -4.41
C GLY A 244 -6.48 21.14 -4.40
#